data_AF-A0A6B3C9F8-F1
#
_entry.id   AF-A0A6B3C9F8-F1
#
_cell.length_a   1.000
_cell.length_b   1.000
_cell.length_c   1.000
_cell.angle_alpha   90.00
_cell.angle_beta   90.00
_cell.angle_gamma   90.00
#
_symmetry.space_group_name_H-M   'P 1'
#
loop_
_entity.id
_entity.type
_entity.pdbx_description
1 polymer ?
#
loop_
_entity_poly.entity_id
_entity_poly.type
_entity_poly.pdbx_seq_one_letter_code
_entity_poly.pdbx_strand_id
1 'polypeptide(L)'
;AYEVRTDPALPWIVAVVADGVSSSMNAGEAAAEAVAQAGQFVLDRLRSEGPPDGPHWWTGVFERTAVAIAAHTEGLPRREPPAGRRRMMEPSPAATTLAVLVAPTEPTRDPRLFSAVVGDSRILRLHQGTWSALLDARAFTTGSDRVL
;
A
#
# COMPACT_ATOMS: atom_id res chain seq x y z
N ALA A 1 6.43 6.41 -4.17
CA ALA A 1 5.95 7.35 -3.14
C ALA A 1 5.85 6.62 -1.80
N TYR A 2 5.91 7.33 -0.68
CA TYR A 2 5.70 6.76 0.65
C TYR A 2 5.09 7.79 1.60
N GLU A 3 4.42 7.30 2.64
CA GLU A 3 3.90 8.11 3.74
C GLU A 3 3.89 7.29 5.04
N VAL A 4 4.04 7.98 6.17
CA VAL A 4 3.77 7.44 7.50
C VAL A 4 2.76 8.36 8.18
N ARG A 5 1.66 7.79 8.65
CA ARG A 5 0.61 8.50 9.37
C ARG A 5 0.44 7.97 10.78
N THR A 6 0.10 8.87 11.68
CA THR A 6 -0.33 8.59 13.04
C THR A 6 -1.57 9.41 13.34
N ASP A 7 -2.41 8.93 14.24
CA ASP A 7 -3.54 9.67 14.79
C ASP A 7 -3.42 9.62 16.31
N PRO A 8 -3.33 10.76 17.03
CA PRO A 8 -3.24 10.76 18.49
C PRO A 8 -4.40 10.03 19.20
N ALA A 9 -5.55 9.87 18.54
CA ALA A 9 -6.70 9.15 19.07
C ALA A 9 -6.63 7.63 18.83
N LEU A 10 -5.67 7.14 18.03
CA LEU A 10 -5.53 5.73 17.69
C LEU A 10 -4.16 5.19 18.11
N PRO A 11 -4.07 3.99 18.69
CA PRO A 11 -2.80 3.39 19.10
C PRO A 11 -2.04 2.75 17.93
N TRP A 12 -2.12 3.33 16.72
CA TRP A 12 -1.61 2.73 15.49
C TRP A 12 -0.77 3.71 14.66
N ILE A 13 0.31 3.19 14.10
CA ILE A 13 1.13 3.79 13.04
C ILE A 13 0.73 3.11 11.73
N VAL A 14 0.48 3.91 10.69
CA VAL A 14 0.18 3.43 9.34
C VAL A 14 1.33 3.86 8.42
N ALA A 15 2.05 2.91 7.85
CA ALA A 15 3.06 3.17 6.84
C ALA A 15 2.60 2.63 5.48
N VAL A 16 2.70 3.45 4.44
CA VAL A 16 2.27 3.12 3.08
C VAL A 16 3.39 3.41 2.11
N VAL A 17 3.64 2.47 1.19
CA VAL A 17 4.59 2.61 0.10
C VAL A 17 3.90 2.21 -1.19
N ALA A 18 4.09 3.00 -2.24
CA ALA A 18 3.62 2.66 -3.59
C ALA A 18 4.74 2.92 -4.61
N ASP A 19 4.88 2.04 -5.59
CA ASP A 19 5.79 2.25 -6.73
C ASP A 19 5.00 2.30 -8.04
N GLY A 20 5.25 3.32 -8.84
CA GLY A 20 4.54 3.51 -10.11
C GLY A 20 4.95 2.43 -11.10
N VAL A 21 3.99 1.77 -11.74
CA VAL A 21 4.30 0.76 -12.75
C VAL A 21 4.89 1.47 -13.97
N SER A 22 6.17 1.25 -14.24
CA SER A 22 6.92 2.04 -15.22
C SER A 22 6.46 1.96 -16.68
N SER A 23 5.61 0.98 -17.01
CA SER A 23 4.95 0.85 -18.32
C SER A 23 3.59 1.55 -18.39
N SER A 24 3.09 2.08 -17.27
CA SER A 24 1.81 2.78 -17.18
C SER A 24 1.95 4.29 -17.40
N MET A 25 0.89 4.91 -17.90
CA MET A 25 0.81 6.38 -17.95
C MET A 25 0.76 6.97 -16.55
N ASN A 26 1.37 8.15 -16.37
CA ASN A 26 1.26 8.91 -15.12
C ASN A 26 1.63 8.10 -13.85
N ALA A 27 2.55 7.13 -13.98
CA ALA A 27 2.90 6.19 -12.91
C ALA A 27 3.31 6.86 -11.58
N GLY A 28 4.00 8.00 -11.66
CA GLY A 28 4.36 8.81 -10.48
C GLY A 28 3.14 9.41 -9.77
N GLU A 29 2.18 9.92 -10.53
CA GLU A 29 0.93 10.50 -10.00
C GLU A 29 0.06 9.39 -9.40
N ALA A 30 -0.03 8.23 -10.06
CA ALA A 30 -0.73 7.07 -9.54
C ALA A 30 -0.15 6.61 -8.19
N ALA A 31 1.17 6.53 -8.07
CA ALA A 31 1.83 6.17 -6.82
C ALA A 31 1.61 7.21 -5.72
N ALA A 32 1.67 8.50 -6.04
CA ALA A 32 1.43 9.58 -5.08
C ALA A 32 -0.02 9.55 -4.54
N GLU A 33 -1.00 9.44 -5.44
CA GLU A 33 -2.42 9.34 -5.07
C GLU A 33 -2.70 8.06 -4.27
N ALA A 34 -2.10 6.93 -4.66
CA ALA A 34 -2.28 5.66 -3.97
C ALA A 34 -1.84 5.74 -2.51
N VAL A 35 -0.68 6.33 -2.24
CA VAL A 35 -0.16 6.51 -0.88
C VAL A 35 -1.13 7.37 -0.06
N ALA A 36 -1.52 8.54 -0.58
CA ALA A 36 -2.36 9.48 0.15
C ALA A 36 -3.73 8.87 0.51
N GLN A 37 -4.37 8.20 -0.46
CA GLN A 37 -5.71 7.64 -0.30
C GLN A 37 -5.70 6.37 0.54
N ALA A 38 -4.77 5.45 0.31
CA ALA A 38 -4.66 4.24 1.12
C ALA A 38 -4.38 4.58 2.59
N GLY A 39 -3.47 5.54 2.86
CA GLY A 39 -3.20 6.02 4.21
C GLY A 39 -4.44 6.56 4.91
N GLN A 40 -5.23 7.39 4.21
CA GLN A 40 -6.49 7.94 4.73
C GLN A 40 -7.54 6.84 4.98
N PHE A 41 -7.79 5.97 4.00
CA PHE A 41 -8.80 4.90 4.13
C PHE A 41 -8.47 3.90 5.23
N VAL A 42 -7.19 3.60 5.44
CA VAL A 42 -6.74 2.73 6.53
C VAL A 42 -7.00 3.39 7.88
N LEU A 43 -6.64 4.66 8.05
CA LEU A 43 -6.93 5.40 9.29
C LEU A 43 -8.43 5.49 9.58
N ASP A 44 -9.25 5.80 8.57
CA ASP A 44 -10.69 5.91 8.77
C ASP A 44 -11.32 4.57 9.16
N ARG A 45 -10.90 3.46 8.54
CA ARG A 45 -11.34 2.12 8.96
C ARG A 45 -10.83 1.76 10.34
N LEU A 46 -9.59 2.08 10.70
CA LEU A 46 -9.07 1.86 12.05
C LEU A 46 -9.92 2.60 13.09
N ARG A 47 -10.41 3.80 12.77
CA ARG A 47 -11.28 4.60 13.64
C ARG A 47 -12.69 4.01 13.76
N SER A 48 -13.27 3.51 12.68
CA SER A 48 -14.66 3.05 12.65
C SER A 48 -14.86 1.57 12.95
N GLU A 49 -13.92 0.73 12.56
CA GLU A 49 -14.01 -0.74 12.58
C GLU A 49 -12.97 -1.39 13.50
N GLY A 50 -11.91 -0.68 13.87
CA GLY A 50 -10.79 -1.22 14.64
C GLY A 50 -9.71 -1.88 13.78
N PRO A 51 -8.80 -2.68 14.37
CA PRO A 51 -7.66 -3.26 13.66
C PRO A 51 -8.09 -4.22 12.54
N PRO A 52 -7.24 -4.44 11.52
CA PRO A 52 -7.56 -5.32 10.40
C PRO A 52 -7.92 -6.76 10.86
N ASP A 53 -9.06 -7.26 10.38
CA ASP A 53 -9.56 -8.60 10.67
C ASP A 53 -9.74 -9.42 9.38
N GLY A 54 -8.63 -9.91 8.83
CA GLY A 54 -8.62 -10.78 7.65
C GLY A 54 -8.71 -10.05 6.29
N PRO A 55 -8.85 -10.81 5.18
CA PRO A 55 -8.59 -10.30 3.83
C PRO A 55 -9.59 -9.22 3.36
N HIS A 56 -10.87 -9.37 3.71
CA HIS A 56 -11.93 -8.45 3.29
C HIS A 56 -11.73 -7.01 3.80
N TRP A 57 -11.03 -6.86 4.92
CA TRP A 57 -10.63 -5.56 5.45
C TRP A 57 -9.68 -4.83 4.50
N TRP A 58 -8.81 -5.57 3.81
CA TRP A 58 -7.85 -4.99 2.87
C TRP A 58 -8.45 -4.76 1.48
N THR A 59 -9.29 -5.68 1.02
CA THR A 59 -9.96 -5.58 -0.29
C THR A 59 -10.67 -4.24 -0.45
N GLY A 60 -11.47 -3.82 0.54
CA GLY A 60 -12.18 -2.54 0.48
C GLY A 60 -11.26 -1.30 0.50
N VAL A 61 -10.07 -1.38 1.10
CA VAL A 61 -9.07 -0.29 1.01
C VAL A 61 -8.53 -0.21 -0.41
N PHE A 62 -8.09 -1.34 -0.97
CA PHE A 62 -7.48 -1.38 -2.29
C PHE A 62 -8.44 -1.03 -3.42
N GLU A 63 -9.70 -1.46 -3.35
CA GLU A 63 -10.74 -1.09 -4.32
C GLU A 63 -10.95 0.43 -4.33
N ARG A 64 -11.11 1.05 -3.15
CA ARG A 64 -11.28 2.52 -3.07
C ARG A 64 -10.04 3.27 -3.54
N THR A 65 -8.84 2.77 -3.21
CA THR A 65 -7.60 3.36 -3.70
C THR A 65 -7.50 3.26 -5.22
N ALA A 66 -7.86 2.12 -5.82
CA ALA A 66 -7.87 1.97 -7.28
C ALA A 66 -8.86 2.94 -7.96
N VAL A 67 -10.05 3.12 -7.39
CA VAL A 67 -11.04 4.11 -7.88
C VAL A 67 -10.48 5.53 -7.78
N ALA A 68 -9.83 5.88 -6.67
CA ALA A 68 -9.25 7.21 -6.50
C ALA A 68 -8.10 7.49 -7.49
N ILE A 69 -7.23 6.51 -7.74
CA ILE A 69 -6.17 6.62 -8.77
C ILE A 69 -6.80 6.85 -10.15
N ALA A 70 -7.82 6.06 -10.52
CA ALA A 70 -8.48 6.20 -11.80
C ALA A 70 -9.09 7.59 -11.96
N ALA A 71 -9.85 8.07 -10.96
CA ALA A 71 -10.47 9.39 -10.97
C ALA A 71 -9.43 10.52 -11.02
N HIS A 72 -8.33 10.41 -10.27
CA HIS A 72 -7.26 11.40 -10.26
C HIS A 72 -6.54 11.49 -11.60
N THR A 73 -6.34 10.36 -12.28
CA THR A 73 -5.54 10.28 -13.50
C THR A 73 -6.30 10.47 -14.80
N GLU A 74 -7.64 10.39 -14.79
CA GLU A 74 -8.51 10.51 -15.96
C GLU A 74 -8.34 11.84 -16.73
N GLY A 75 -8.13 12.96 -16.02
CA GLY A 75 -8.01 14.30 -16.60
C GLY A 75 -6.57 14.77 -16.84
N LEU A 76 -5.56 13.98 -16.47
CA LEU A 76 -4.17 14.41 -16.56
C LEU A 76 -3.65 14.30 -18.00
N PRO A 77 -2.82 15.26 -18.47
CA PRO A 77 -2.10 15.11 -19.72
C PRO A 77 -1.33 13.79 -19.71
N ARG A 78 -1.50 12.99 -20.77
CA ARG A 78 -0.85 11.67 -20.86
C ARG A 78 0.67 11.85 -20.88
N ARG A 79 1.34 11.54 -19.76
CA ARG A 79 2.79 11.41 -19.72
C ARG A 79 3.17 9.98 -20.11
N GLU A 80 3.73 9.83 -21.31
CA GLU A 80 4.19 8.54 -21.83
C GLU A 80 5.38 7.99 -21.03
N PRO A 81 5.51 6.65 -20.92
CA PRO A 81 6.68 6.04 -20.34
C PRO A 81 7.96 6.31 -21.16
N PRO A 82 9.17 6.30 -20.54
CA PRO A 82 10.42 6.60 -21.23
C PRO A 82 10.65 5.76 -22.50
N ALA A 83 11.16 6.39 -23.56
CA ALA A 83 11.22 5.83 -24.93
C ALA A 83 11.89 4.45 -25.06
N GLY A 84 12.82 4.09 -24.16
CA GLY A 84 13.48 2.78 -24.14
C GLY A 84 12.59 1.59 -23.77
N ARG A 85 11.33 1.82 -23.39
CA ARG A 85 10.35 0.77 -23.03
C ARG A 85 9.11 0.74 -23.92
N ARG A 86 9.14 1.45 -25.07
CA ARG A 86 8.15 1.34 -26.15
C ARG A 86 8.24 -0.05 -26.83
N ARG A 87 7.84 -1.11 -26.13
CA ARG A 87 7.26 -2.27 -26.84
C ARG A 87 5.94 -1.76 -27.43
N MET A 88 5.59 -2.21 -28.64
CA MET A 88 4.33 -1.92 -29.35
C MET A 88 3.09 -2.36 -28.56
N MET A 89 2.83 -1.77 -27.40
CA MET A 89 1.62 -1.96 -26.62
C MET A 89 0.98 -0.60 -26.43
N GLU A 90 -0.35 -0.58 -26.50
CA GLU A 90 -1.12 0.60 -26.13
C GLU A 90 -0.71 1.08 -24.73
N PRO A 91 -0.69 2.40 -24.48
CA PRO A 91 -0.37 2.94 -23.17
C PRO A 91 -1.29 2.31 -22.12
N SER A 92 -0.71 1.56 -21.17
CA SER A 92 -1.50 0.95 -20.10
C SER A 92 -2.07 2.05 -19.18
N PRO A 93 -3.30 1.86 -18.64
CA PRO A 93 -3.86 2.75 -17.63
C PRO A 93 -2.89 2.98 -16.48
N ALA A 94 -3.02 4.13 -15.80
CA ALA A 94 -2.17 4.47 -14.67
C ALA A 94 -2.24 3.39 -13.59
N ALA A 95 -1.08 2.89 -13.19
CA ALA A 95 -0.99 1.74 -12.29
C ALA A 95 0.19 1.88 -11.32
N THR A 96 0.07 1.27 -10.16
CA THR A 96 1.06 1.29 -9.10
C THR A 96 0.97 0.03 -8.25
N THR A 97 2.08 -0.35 -7.64
CA THR A 97 2.11 -1.32 -6.55
C THR A 97 1.75 -0.62 -5.24
N LEU A 98 1.37 -1.37 -4.22
CA LEU A 98 1.01 -0.81 -2.93
C LEU A 98 1.36 -1.78 -1.82
N ALA A 99 2.03 -1.30 -0.79
CA ALA A 99 2.30 -2.01 0.45
C ALA A 99 1.84 -1.15 1.63
N VAL A 100 1.07 -1.75 2.53
CA VAL A 100 0.56 -1.10 3.75
C VAL A 100 1.02 -1.90 4.95
N LEU A 101 1.55 -1.21 5.95
CA LEU A 101 1.88 -1.73 7.27
C LEU A 101 1.11 -0.94 8.33
N VAL A 102 0.46 -1.66 9.25
CA VAL A 102 -0.15 -1.11 10.46
C VAL A 102 0.56 -1.73 11.65
N ALA A 103 1.13 -0.89 12.49
CA ALA A 103 1.91 -1.27 13.67
C ALA A 103 1.40 -0.52 14.91
N PRO A 104 1.49 -1.09 16.12
CA PRO A 104 1.15 -0.35 17.33
C PRO A 104 2.12 0.82 17.54
N THR A 105 1.62 1.93 18.10
CA THR A 105 2.46 3.11 18.44
C THR A 105 3.41 2.85 19.59
N GLU A 106 3.03 1.96 20.51
CA GLU A 106 3.82 1.59 21.68
C GLU A 106 4.18 0.09 21.65
N PRO A 107 5.34 -0.32 22.20
CA PRO A 107 5.67 -1.73 22.37
C PRO A 107 4.66 -2.40 23.31
N THR A 108 3.75 -3.22 22.76
CA THR A 108 2.79 -3.98 23.56
C THR A 108 3.27 -5.40 23.83
N ARG A 109 2.62 -6.11 24.76
CA ARG A 109 2.94 -7.53 25.05
C ARG A 109 2.50 -8.52 23.94
N ASP A 110 1.63 -8.10 23.03
CA ASP A 110 1.24 -8.85 21.81
C ASP A 110 1.32 -7.85 20.63
N PRO A 111 2.54 -7.57 20.09
CA PRO A 111 2.71 -6.60 19.03
C PRO A 111 2.27 -7.27 17.72
N ARG A 112 0.97 -7.25 17.45
CA ARG A 112 0.46 -7.70 16.15
C ARG A 112 0.77 -6.63 15.11
N LEU A 113 1.46 -7.03 14.06
CA LEU A 113 1.64 -6.24 12.86
C LEU A 113 0.62 -6.71 11.84
N PHE A 114 -0.05 -5.76 11.19
CA PHE A 114 -0.97 -6.05 10.11
C PHE A 114 -0.40 -5.50 8.82
N SER A 115 -0.46 -6.29 7.76
CA SER A 115 0.03 -5.82 6.48
C SER A 115 -0.75 -6.39 5.32
N ALA A 116 -0.70 -5.67 4.20
CA ALA A 116 -1.22 -6.11 2.93
C ALA A 116 -0.42 -5.51 1.79
N VAL A 117 -0.30 -6.27 0.71
CA VAL A 117 0.49 -5.90 -0.46
C VAL A 117 -0.24 -6.26 -1.75
N VAL A 118 -0.17 -5.37 -2.73
CA VAL A 118 -0.55 -5.59 -4.13
C VAL A 118 0.63 -5.24 -5.03
N GLY A 119 1.02 -6.17 -5.90
CA GLY A 119 2.20 -6.04 -6.76
C GLY A 119 3.45 -6.71 -6.18
N ASP A 120 4.63 -6.16 -6.48
CA ASP A 120 5.93 -6.73 -6.11
C ASP A 120 6.66 -5.96 -5.01
N SER A 121 6.02 -4.94 -4.41
CA SER A 121 6.49 -4.32 -3.17
C SER A 121 6.61 -5.35 -2.05
N ARG A 122 7.51 -5.12 -1.09
CA ARG A 122 7.76 -6.06 0.01
C ARG A 122 7.91 -5.32 1.32
N ILE A 123 7.44 -5.94 2.39
CA ILE A 123 7.64 -5.48 3.76
C ILE A 123 8.51 -6.52 4.45
N LEU A 124 9.69 -6.07 4.91
CA LEU A 124 10.68 -6.92 5.55
C LEU A 124 10.82 -6.54 7.03
N ARG A 125 10.91 -7.55 7.91
CA ARG A 125 11.23 -7.41 9.32
C ARG A 125 12.68 -7.85 9.55
N LEU A 126 13.47 -6.98 10.19
CA LEU A 126 14.75 -7.34 10.79
C LEU A 126 14.51 -7.77 12.24
N HIS A 127 14.80 -9.03 12.56
CA HIS A 127 14.68 -9.58 13.91
C HIS A 127 15.89 -10.46 14.22
N GLN A 128 16.56 -10.20 15.36
CA GLN A 128 17.74 -10.94 15.81
C GLN A 128 18.81 -11.09 14.71
N GLY A 129 19.07 -10.02 13.97
CA GLY A 129 20.06 -9.99 12.89
C GLY A 129 19.62 -10.67 11.59
N THR A 130 18.38 -11.17 11.50
CA THR A 130 17.85 -11.86 10.31
C THR A 130 16.74 -11.07 9.66
N TRP A 131 16.79 -10.95 8.33
CA TRP A 131 15.71 -10.38 7.52
C TRP A 131 14.71 -11.47 7.13
N SER A 132 13.42 -11.18 7.34
CA SER A 132 12.30 -12.04 6.96
C SER A 132 11.20 -11.22 6.29
N ALA A 133 10.49 -11.78 5.33
CA ALA A 133 9.32 -11.12 4.76
C ALA A 133 8.13 -11.28 5.70
N LEU A 134 7.40 -10.19 5.97
CA LEU A 134 6.15 -10.23 6.76
C LEU A 134 5.01 -10.91 6.00
N LEU A 135 5.07 -10.90 4.67
CA LEU A 135 4.18 -11.61 3.77
C LEU A 135 5.01 -12.25 2.66
N ASP A 136 4.77 -13.53 2.39
CA ASP A 136 5.46 -14.23 1.31
C ASP A 136 4.84 -13.85 -0.04
N ALA A 137 5.63 -13.26 -0.94
CA ALA A 137 5.13 -12.59 -2.14
C ALA A 137 4.61 -13.58 -3.19
N ARG A 138 3.35 -14.02 -3.07
CA ARG A 138 2.60 -14.68 -4.15
C ARG A 138 1.13 -14.25 -4.11
N ALA A 139 0.75 -13.35 -5.03
CA ALA A 139 -0.60 -12.87 -5.35
C ALA A 139 -1.52 -12.53 -4.14
N PHE A 140 -1.85 -11.24 -3.98
CA PHE A 140 -2.76 -10.72 -2.95
C PHE A 140 -2.62 -11.42 -1.59
N THR A 141 -1.54 -11.11 -0.89
CA THR A 141 -1.28 -11.69 0.42
C THR A 141 -1.66 -10.70 1.50
N THR A 142 -2.54 -11.12 2.40
CA THR A 142 -2.86 -10.42 3.64
C THR A 142 -2.41 -11.29 4.80
N GLY A 143 -1.89 -10.69 5.86
CA GLY A 143 -1.43 -11.47 7.01
C GLY A 143 -1.36 -10.63 8.28
N SER A 144 -1.49 -11.34 9.39
CA SER A 144 -1.29 -10.83 10.74
C SER A 144 -0.14 -11.62 11.36
N ASP A 145 0.97 -10.95 11.64
CA ASP A 145 2.12 -11.59 12.28
C ASP A 145 2.20 -11.17 13.74
N ARG A 146 2.39 -12.16 14.61
CA ARG A 146 2.73 -11.92 16.02
C ARG A 146 4.21 -11.63 16.13
N VAL A 147 4.56 -10.48 16.70
CA VAL A 147 5.93 -10.18 17.09
C VAL A 147 6.22 -10.93 18.39
N LEU A 148 6.84 -12.10 18.25
CA LEU A 148 7.65 -12.71 19.32
C LEU A 148 8.94 -11.90 19.49
#